data_AF-A0A4D6PBM3-F1
#
_entry.id   AF-A0A4D6PBM3-F1
#
_cell.length_a   1.000
_cell.length_b   1.000
_cell.length_c   1.000
_cell.angle_alpha   90.00
_cell.angle_beta   90.00
_cell.angle_gamma   90.00
#
_symmetry.space_group_name_H-M   'P 1'
#
loop_
_entity.id
_entity.type
_entity.pdbx_description
1 polymer ?
#
loop_
_entity_poly.entity_id
_entity_poly.type
_entity_poly.pdbx_seq_one_letter_code
_entity_poly.pdbx_strand_id
1 'polypeptide(L)'
;MKNKSLLLAVAISATLLAGCKNGVNGNLIASSGMSAYKAATLSDADVKALSNNACKQMDSENQLAGSKSKYTKRLSKIAKALGNNIDGTPVSYKVYMTSDINAWAMANGCVRVYSGLMDLMTDNEIEGVLGHELGHVSLGHSRKAMQTAYATLAARDAISATSGVAAQLSQSQLGDLAEGVINSAFSRSQESDADDFSYDLLKKRGINTQGLVTAFDKFATMDAGHAKSLMDSHPASADRAQHMRDRIAEDKK
;
A
#
# COMPACT_ATOMS: atom_id res chain seq x y z
N MET A 1 19.65 -76.68 -11.91
CA MET A 1 20.66 -76.22 -12.89
C MET A 1 20.13 -74.99 -13.61
N LYS A 2 20.94 -73.92 -13.62
CA LYS A 2 20.88 -72.69 -14.45
C LYS A 2 19.87 -71.57 -14.10
N ASN A 3 20.47 -70.53 -13.53
CA ASN A 3 20.07 -69.12 -13.39
C ASN A 3 19.41 -68.52 -14.64
N LYS A 4 18.56 -67.50 -14.44
CA LYS A 4 18.85 -66.09 -14.81
C LYS A 4 17.73 -65.14 -14.36
N SER A 5 18.12 -64.15 -13.57
CA SER A 5 17.34 -62.96 -13.24
C SER A 5 16.96 -62.17 -14.50
N LEU A 6 15.73 -61.66 -14.56
CA LEU A 6 15.40 -60.51 -15.39
C LEU A 6 14.47 -59.58 -14.60
N LEU A 7 15.05 -58.48 -14.12
CA LEU A 7 14.33 -57.27 -13.72
C LEU A 7 13.64 -56.70 -14.96
N LEU A 8 12.36 -56.32 -14.84
CA LEU A 8 11.81 -55.29 -15.71
C LEU A 8 10.92 -54.34 -14.91
N ALA A 9 11.28 -53.08 -15.04
CA ALA A 9 10.85 -51.93 -14.28
C ALA A 9 9.34 -51.65 -14.32
N VAL A 10 8.82 -51.24 -13.17
CA VAL A 10 7.57 -50.49 -13.05
C VAL A 10 7.79 -49.11 -13.67
N ALA A 11 7.24 -48.89 -14.86
CA ALA A 11 7.15 -47.55 -15.45
C ALA A 11 5.88 -46.87 -14.93
N ILE A 12 6.02 -46.04 -13.89
CA ILE A 12 5.03 -45.03 -13.54
C ILE A 12 5.19 -43.93 -14.59
N SER A 13 4.33 -43.96 -15.62
CA SER A 13 4.21 -42.87 -16.58
C SER A 13 3.58 -41.67 -15.89
N ALA A 14 4.44 -40.74 -15.45
CA ALA A 14 4.05 -39.37 -15.15
C ALA A 14 3.63 -38.69 -16.46
N THR A 15 2.33 -38.68 -16.74
CA THR A 15 1.75 -37.81 -17.77
C THR A 15 1.71 -36.38 -17.24
N LEU A 16 2.83 -35.68 -17.35
CA LEU A 16 2.91 -34.23 -17.32
C LEU A 16 3.09 -33.72 -18.75
N LEU A 17 2.29 -32.71 -19.09
CA LEU A 17 2.46 -31.75 -20.19
C LEU A 17 2.03 -32.19 -21.59
N ALA A 18 0.71 -32.15 -21.83
CA ALA A 18 0.17 -31.87 -23.15
C ALA A 18 -0.03 -30.34 -23.33
N GLY A 19 0.96 -29.72 -23.98
CA GLY A 19 0.86 -28.59 -24.91
C GLY A 19 -0.10 -27.42 -24.66
N CYS A 20 0.47 -26.27 -24.25
CA CYS A 20 0.04 -24.96 -24.76
C CYS A 20 1.03 -24.53 -25.85
N LYS A 21 0.67 -24.81 -27.10
CA LYS A 21 1.33 -24.34 -28.31
C LYS A 21 0.84 -22.90 -28.54
N ASN A 22 1.55 -21.93 -27.97
CA ASN A 22 1.60 -20.51 -28.39
C ASN A 22 2.63 -19.77 -27.52
N GLY A 23 3.87 -19.68 -28.02
CA GLY A 23 4.78 -18.55 -27.78
C GLY A 23 5.31 -18.24 -26.38
N VAL A 24 5.03 -18.99 -25.32
CA VAL A 24 5.60 -18.67 -24.00
C VAL A 24 6.96 -19.34 -23.83
N ASN A 25 8.02 -18.54 -23.84
CA ASN A 25 9.39 -19.00 -23.60
C ASN A 25 9.47 -19.67 -22.21
N GLY A 26 9.92 -20.92 -22.14
CA GLY A 26 10.01 -21.66 -20.87
C GLY A 26 10.87 -20.96 -19.81
N ASN A 27 11.87 -20.18 -20.25
CA ASN A 27 12.67 -19.33 -19.37
C ASN A 27 11.86 -18.17 -18.76
N LEU A 28 10.85 -17.64 -19.47
CA LEU A 28 9.96 -16.57 -19.00
C LEU A 28 8.95 -17.08 -17.96
N ILE A 29 8.47 -18.32 -18.11
CA ILE A 29 7.61 -18.97 -17.10
C ILE A 29 8.42 -19.30 -15.84
N ALA A 30 9.64 -19.80 -16.00
CA ALA A 30 10.52 -20.06 -14.87
C ALA A 30 10.94 -18.78 -14.13
N SER A 31 11.25 -17.70 -14.87
CA SER A 31 11.63 -16.41 -14.27
C SER A 31 10.44 -15.71 -13.61
N SER A 32 9.24 -15.72 -14.23
CA SER A 32 8.04 -15.15 -13.62
C SER A 32 7.60 -15.90 -12.35
N GLY A 33 7.68 -17.24 -12.35
CA GLY A 33 7.42 -18.05 -11.15
C GLY A 33 8.39 -17.75 -10.01
N MET A 34 9.68 -17.57 -10.33
CA MET A 34 10.69 -17.17 -9.35
C MET A 34 10.48 -15.73 -8.84
N SER A 35 10.11 -14.79 -9.71
CA SER A 35 9.79 -13.41 -9.32
C SER A 35 8.56 -13.33 -8.41
N ALA A 36 7.50 -14.09 -8.71
CA ALA A 36 6.32 -14.19 -7.87
C ALA A 36 6.66 -14.81 -6.49
N TYR A 37 7.48 -15.87 -6.48
CA TYR A 37 7.97 -16.47 -5.24
C TYR A 37 8.80 -15.47 -4.42
N LYS A 38 9.73 -14.75 -5.06
CA LYS A 38 10.56 -13.75 -4.39
C LYS A 38 9.72 -12.61 -3.82
N ALA A 39 8.74 -12.12 -4.57
CA ALA A 39 7.81 -11.11 -4.12
C ALA A 39 6.98 -11.57 -2.92
N ALA A 40 6.46 -12.81 -2.95
CA ALA A 40 5.70 -13.39 -1.84
C ALA A 40 6.56 -13.62 -0.59
N THR A 41 7.87 -13.85 -0.77
CA THR A 41 8.82 -14.15 0.30
C THR A 41 9.64 -12.94 0.76
N LEU A 42 9.33 -11.72 0.30
CA LEU A 42 9.99 -10.49 0.78
C LEU A 42 9.87 -10.41 2.30
N SER A 43 10.99 -10.23 3.00
CA SER A 43 11.00 -10.04 4.46
C SER A 43 10.49 -8.64 4.84
N ASP A 44 10.20 -8.40 6.13
CA ASP A 44 9.88 -7.04 6.61
C ASP A 44 11.04 -6.06 6.36
N ALA A 45 12.27 -6.54 6.47
CA ALA A 45 13.45 -5.75 6.17
C ALA A 45 13.52 -5.38 4.68
N ASP A 46 13.22 -6.31 3.78
CA ASP A 46 13.20 -6.05 2.33
C ASP A 46 12.12 -5.02 1.98
N VAL A 47 10.90 -5.20 2.49
CA VAL A 47 9.78 -4.29 2.25
C VAL A 47 10.10 -2.90 2.78
N LYS A 48 10.67 -2.80 3.98
CA LYS A 48 11.09 -1.51 4.54
C LYS A 48 12.19 -0.86 3.70
N ALA A 49 13.17 -1.62 3.21
CA ALA A 49 14.23 -1.11 2.35
C ALA A 49 13.69 -0.61 1.00
N LEU A 50 12.78 -1.35 0.38
CA LEU A 50 12.07 -0.93 -0.83
C LEU A 50 11.26 0.34 -0.57
N SER A 51 10.47 0.40 0.51
CA SER A 51 9.70 1.58 0.89
C SER A 51 10.58 2.79 1.16
N ASN A 52 11.78 2.62 1.74
CA ASN A 52 12.72 3.72 1.93
C ASN A 52 13.16 4.34 0.59
N ASN A 53 13.53 3.49 -0.38
CA ASN A 53 13.98 3.96 -1.68
C ASN A 53 12.83 4.53 -2.51
N ALA A 54 11.68 3.86 -2.55
CA ALA A 54 10.47 4.30 -3.23
C ALA A 54 9.99 5.66 -2.68
N CYS A 55 9.91 5.80 -1.36
CA CYS A 55 9.48 7.06 -0.75
C CYS A 55 10.47 8.20 -0.98
N LYS A 56 11.79 7.91 -0.98
CA LYS A 56 12.82 8.89 -1.35
C LYS A 56 12.70 9.31 -2.81
N GLN A 57 12.37 8.37 -3.71
CA GLN A 57 12.18 8.67 -5.12
C GLN A 57 10.96 9.58 -5.33
N MET A 58 9.82 9.25 -4.71
CA MET A 58 8.62 10.10 -4.76
C MET A 58 8.89 11.51 -4.22
N ASP A 59 9.64 11.63 -3.12
CA ASP A 59 10.04 12.93 -2.56
C ASP A 59 10.92 13.75 -3.51
N SER A 60 11.64 13.09 -4.43
CA SER A 60 12.49 13.77 -5.43
C SER A 60 11.73 14.20 -6.68
N GLU A 61 10.64 13.50 -7.01
CA GLU A 61 9.78 13.78 -8.17
C GLU A 61 8.66 14.79 -7.84
N ASN A 62 8.38 15.00 -6.55
CA ASN A 62 7.31 15.88 -6.09
C ASN A 62 7.85 17.14 -5.40
N GLN A 63 7.16 18.27 -5.60
CA GLN A 63 7.48 19.51 -4.89
C GLN A 63 7.05 19.42 -3.42
N LEU A 64 8.01 19.33 -2.51
CA LEU A 64 7.74 19.37 -1.06
C LEU A 64 7.33 20.76 -0.59
N ALA A 65 6.35 20.82 0.31
CA ALA A 65 6.01 22.08 0.97
C ALA A 65 7.17 22.59 1.84
N GLY A 66 7.51 23.87 1.68
CA GLY A 66 8.56 24.51 2.48
C GLY A 66 8.28 24.45 3.98
N SER A 67 9.33 24.40 4.81
CA SER A 67 9.22 24.22 6.27
C SER A 67 8.37 25.26 6.99
N LYS A 68 8.26 26.48 6.43
CA LYS A 68 7.47 27.60 6.99
C LYS A 68 6.07 27.74 6.37
N SER A 69 5.70 26.89 5.40
CA SER A 69 4.44 26.97 4.68
C SER A 69 3.22 26.76 5.60
N LYS A 70 2.04 27.25 5.18
CA LYS A 70 0.78 27.01 5.90
C LYS A 70 0.49 25.50 6.02
N TYR A 71 0.79 24.73 4.95
CA TYR A 71 0.56 23.30 4.90
C TYR A 71 1.47 22.52 5.86
N THR A 72 2.76 22.83 5.90
CA THR A 72 3.70 22.15 6.80
C THR A 72 3.36 22.42 8.27
N LYS A 73 2.99 23.66 8.62
CA LYS A 73 2.55 24.01 9.99
C LYS A 73 1.29 23.24 10.39
N ARG A 74 0.33 23.18 9.47
CA ARG A 74 -0.93 22.46 9.67
C ARG A 74 -0.71 20.96 9.83
N LEU A 75 0.07 20.34 8.92
CA LEU A 75 0.41 18.93 9.01
C LEU A 75 1.21 18.62 10.28
N SER A 76 2.08 19.53 10.74
CA SER A 76 2.82 19.34 12.00
C SER A 76 1.89 19.26 13.22
N LYS A 77 0.80 20.05 13.26
CA LYS A 77 -0.22 19.96 14.31
C LYS A 77 -0.92 18.60 14.27
N ILE A 78 -1.37 18.17 13.09
CA ILE A 78 -2.05 16.88 12.87
C ILE A 78 -1.12 15.70 13.23
N ALA A 79 0.11 15.71 12.73
CA ALA A 79 1.12 14.69 13.03
C ALA A 79 1.45 14.61 14.53
N LYS A 80 1.42 15.73 15.25
CA LYS A 80 1.60 15.74 16.70
C LYS A 80 0.45 15.03 17.42
N ALA A 81 -0.78 15.17 16.93
CA ALA A 81 -1.96 14.50 17.50
C ALA A 81 -1.96 12.99 17.21
N LEU A 82 -1.67 12.59 15.96
CA LEU A 82 -1.62 11.18 15.55
C LEU A 82 -0.42 10.43 16.15
N GLY A 83 0.70 11.14 16.30
CA GLY A 83 1.96 10.61 16.81
C GLY A 83 2.96 10.27 15.69
N ASN A 84 4.19 9.96 16.11
CA ASN A 84 5.33 9.68 15.23
C ASN A 84 5.74 8.19 15.24
N ASN A 85 4.87 7.31 15.76
CA ASN A 85 5.10 5.88 15.79
C ASN A 85 3.76 5.14 15.72
N ILE A 86 3.70 4.11 14.88
CA ILE A 86 2.59 3.17 14.80
C ILE A 86 3.13 1.75 14.91
N ASP A 87 2.78 1.07 16.00
CA ASP A 87 3.19 -0.32 16.30
C ASP A 87 4.68 -0.63 16.06
N GLY A 88 5.55 0.26 16.54
CA GLY A 88 7.01 0.13 16.42
C GLY A 88 7.60 0.70 15.12
N THR A 89 6.76 1.11 14.17
CA THR A 89 7.18 1.77 12.92
C THR A 89 7.22 3.29 13.11
N PRO A 90 8.40 3.94 13.03
CA PRO A 90 8.50 5.40 13.07
C PRO A 90 7.79 6.04 11.87
N VAL A 91 7.03 7.10 12.12
CA VAL A 91 6.22 7.76 11.09
C VAL A 91 6.81 9.11 10.69
N SER A 92 6.90 9.38 9.39
CA SER A 92 7.39 10.65 8.83
C SER A 92 6.38 11.26 7.87
N TYR A 93 5.89 12.45 8.21
CA TYR A 93 4.87 13.16 7.46
C TYR A 93 5.50 14.28 6.60
N LYS A 94 5.09 14.38 5.33
CA LYS A 94 5.40 15.54 4.47
C LYS A 94 4.20 15.89 3.59
N VAL A 95 4.21 17.13 3.09
CA VAL A 95 3.18 17.61 2.16
C VAL A 95 3.75 17.70 0.75
N TYR A 96 3.02 17.18 -0.23
CA TYR A 96 3.28 17.40 -1.66
C TYR A 96 2.41 18.56 -2.16
N MET A 97 3.05 19.51 -2.82
CA MET A 97 2.41 20.70 -3.39
C MET A 97 1.78 20.34 -4.74
N THR A 98 0.56 19.82 -4.71
CA THR A 98 -0.27 19.51 -5.88
C THR A 98 -1.74 19.84 -5.59
N SER A 99 -2.50 20.14 -6.65
CA SER A 99 -3.96 20.30 -6.59
C SER A 99 -4.70 18.97 -6.44
N ASP A 100 -4.02 17.85 -6.70
CA ASP A 100 -4.62 16.52 -6.60
C ASP A 100 -5.05 16.21 -5.16
N ILE A 101 -6.09 15.39 -5.06
CA ILE A 101 -6.71 15.00 -3.79
C ILE A 101 -6.26 13.59 -3.49
N ASN A 102 -5.21 13.47 -2.68
CA ASN A 102 -4.70 12.19 -2.24
C ASN A 102 -3.90 12.30 -0.92
N ALA A 103 -3.77 11.17 -0.24
CA ALA A 103 -2.79 10.90 0.81
C ALA A 103 -2.42 9.42 0.75
N TRP A 104 -1.22 9.07 1.16
CA TRP A 104 -0.78 7.68 1.15
C TRP A 104 0.27 7.41 2.21
N ALA A 105 0.39 6.14 2.61
CA ALA A 105 1.44 5.66 3.49
C ALA A 105 2.12 4.37 3.01
N MET A 106 3.42 4.27 3.25
CA MET A 106 4.22 3.08 2.95
C MET A 106 4.67 2.35 4.21
N ALA A 107 5.06 1.08 4.06
CA ALA A 107 5.44 0.19 5.15
C ALA A 107 6.64 0.66 5.99
N ASN A 108 7.45 1.62 5.51
CA ASN A 108 8.49 2.25 6.32
C ASN A 108 7.99 3.36 7.26
N GLY A 109 6.68 3.66 7.24
CA GLY A 109 6.05 4.73 8.00
C GLY A 109 6.14 6.11 7.35
N CYS A 110 6.56 6.20 6.08
CA CYS A 110 6.45 7.49 5.40
C CYS A 110 4.99 7.75 4.97
N VAL A 111 4.48 8.93 5.33
CA VAL A 111 3.12 9.39 5.06
C VAL A 111 3.21 10.68 4.25
N ARG A 112 2.47 10.77 3.15
CA ARG A 112 2.41 11.96 2.31
C ARG A 112 0.99 12.40 2.13
N VAL A 113 0.80 13.72 2.18
CA VAL A 113 -0.51 14.37 2.09
C VAL A 113 -0.44 15.42 1.01
N TYR A 114 -1.42 15.47 0.12
CA TYR A 114 -1.40 16.42 -0.98
C TYR A 114 -2.07 17.72 -0.54
N SER A 115 -1.52 18.87 -0.97
CA SER A 115 -2.10 20.16 -0.60
C SER A 115 -3.55 20.33 -1.04
N GLY A 116 -3.96 19.73 -2.16
CA GLY A 116 -5.35 19.70 -2.62
C GLY A 116 -6.29 19.01 -1.63
N LEU A 117 -5.90 17.84 -1.10
CA LEU A 117 -6.65 17.18 -0.01
C LEU A 117 -6.73 18.08 1.22
N MET A 118 -5.60 18.73 1.58
CA MET A 118 -5.59 19.64 2.72
C MET A 118 -6.54 20.82 2.50
N ASP A 119 -6.56 21.44 1.33
CA ASP A 119 -7.44 22.59 1.05
C ASP A 119 -8.93 22.20 1.08
N LEU A 120 -9.27 20.95 0.74
CA LEU A 120 -10.64 20.41 0.79
C LEU A 120 -11.11 20.11 2.23
N MET A 121 -10.22 19.58 3.06
CA MET A 121 -10.59 18.97 4.34
C MET A 121 -10.27 19.85 5.54
N THR A 122 -10.99 19.65 6.64
CA THR A 122 -10.68 20.18 7.97
C THR A 122 -9.54 19.39 8.61
N ASP A 123 -8.96 19.90 9.71
CA ASP A 123 -7.92 19.15 10.44
C ASP A 123 -8.42 17.78 10.89
N ASN A 124 -9.66 17.69 11.37
CA ASN A 124 -10.21 16.45 11.91
C ASN A 124 -10.53 15.40 10.84
N GLU A 125 -10.91 15.84 9.64
CA GLU A 125 -11.06 14.95 8.49
C GLU A 125 -9.71 14.41 8.01
N ILE A 126 -8.67 15.26 7.96
CA ILE A 126 -7.31 14.81 7.63
C ILE A 126 -6.80 13.84 8.70
N GLU A 127 -7.08 14.08 9.98
CA GLU A 127 -6.75 13.12 11.05
C GLU A 127 -7.40 11.76 10.79
N GLY A 128 -8.67 11.71 10.35
CA GLY A 128 -9.35 10.48 9.96
C GLY A 128 -8.72 9.79 8.75
N VAL A 129 -8.42 10.54 7.69
CA VAL A 129 -7.76 10.00 6.48
C VAL A 129 -6.37 9.47 6.81
N LEU A 130 -5.54 10.21 7.56
CA LEU A 130 -4.20 9.74 7.91
C LEU A 130 -4.23 8.60 8.93
N GLY A 131 -5.23 8.56 9.83
CA GLY A 131 -5.46 7.40 10.69
C GLY A 131 -5.74 6.13 9.89
N HIS A 132 -6.50 6.27 8.80
CA HIS A 132 -6.80 5.17 7.86
C HIS A 132 -5.53 4.71 7.12
N GLU A 133 -4.73 5.64 6.60
CA GLU A 133 -3.43 5.33 5.98
C GLU A 133 -2.47 4.61 6.95
N LEU A 134 -2.44 5.03 8.22
CA LEU A 134 -1.66 4.36 9.26
C LEU A 134 -2.18 2.96 9.57
N GLY A 135 -3.49 2.72 9.42
CA GLY A 135 -4.10 1.39 9.49
C GLY A 135 -3.56 0.46 8.42
N HIS A 136 -3.44 0.91 7.17
CA HIS A 136 -2.83 0.11 6.10
C HIS A 136 -1.37 -0.27 6.40
N VAL A 137 -0.61 0.62 7.06
CA VAL A 137 0.76 0.33 7.49
C VAL A 137 0.77 -0.69 8.63
N SER A 138 0.01 -0.44 9.69
CA SER A 138 -0.03 -1.29 10.89
C SER A 138 -0.49 -2.72 10.58
N LEU A 139 -1.55 -2.85 9.78
CA LEU A 139 -2.18 -4.13 9.44
C LEU A 139 -1.43 -4.89 8.31
N GLY A 140 -0.32 -4.34 7.80
CA GLY A 140 0.48 -4.98 6.77
C GLY A 140 -0.13 -4.93 5.36
N HIS A 141 -1.15 -4.09 5.13
CA HIS A 141 -1.73 -3.89 3.80
C HIS A 141 -0.72 -3.23 2.86
N SER A 142 0.00 -2.19 3.32
CA SER A 142 1.05 -1.54 2.53
C SER A 142 2.20 -2.51 2.19
N ARG A 143 2.47 -3.49 3.06
CA ARG A 143 3.42 -4.58 2.78
C ARG A 143 2.93 -5.44 1.63
N LYS A 144 1.66 -5.85 1.64
CA LYS A 144 1.07 -6.64 0.56
C LYS A 144 1.01 -5.87 -0.77
N ALA A 145 0.72 -4.58 -0.72
CA ALA A 145 0.79 -3.69 -1.87
C ALA A 145 2.21 -3.65 -2.45
N MET A 146 3.24 -3.48 -1.61
CA MET A 146 4.64 -3.53 -2.02
C MET A 146 5.03 -4.85 -2.69
N GLN A 147 4.62 -5.99 -2.12
CA GLN A 147 4.88 -7.29 -2.72
C GLN A 147 4.24 -7.42 -4.12
N THR A 148 3.01 -6.91 -4.27
CA THR A 148 2.28 -6.96 -5.55
C THR A 148 2.91 -6.04 -6.60
N ALA A 149 3.27 -4.82 -6.21
CA ALA A 149 3.96 -3.88 -7.09
C ALA A 149 5.34 -4.42 -7.51
N TYR A 150 6.10 -4.99 -6.57
CA TYR A 150 7.39 -5.62 -6.87
C TYR A 150 7.26 -6.82 -7.80
N ALA A 151 6.26 -7.70 -7.59
CA ALA A 151 6.00 -8.83 -8.49
C ALA A 151 5.72 -8.36 -9.92
N THR A 152 4.91 -7.31 -10.05
CA THR A 152 4.55 -6.70 -11.35
C THR A 152 5.79 -6.12 -12.04
N LEU A 153 6.59 -5.35 -11.30
CA LEU A 153 7.83 -4.78 -11.79
C LEU A 153 8.83 -5.87 -12.23
N ALA A 154 9.03 -6.89 -11.39
CA ALA A 154 9.95 -7.99 -11.68
C ALA A 154 9.50 -8.84 -12.88
N ALA A 155 8.19 -9.00 -13.09
CA ALA A 155 7.65 -9.67 -14.27
C ALA A 155 7.86 -8.84 -15.55
N ARG A 156 7.69 -7.51 -15.47
CA ARG A 156 7.86 -6.59 -16.60
C ARG A 156 9.31 -6.45 -17.05
N ASP A 157 10.22 -6.27 -16.09
CA ASP A 157 11.61 -5.87 -16.36
C ASP A 157 12.60 -7.04 -16.28
N ALA A 158 12.10 -8.28 -16.08
CA ALA A 158 12.91 -9.48 -15.88
C ALA A 158 14.01 -9.31 -14.81
N ILE A 159 13.69 -8.58 -13.73
CA ILE A 159 14.62 -8.32 -12.63
C ILE A 159 15.04 -9.65 -12.02
N SER A 160 16.35 -9.91 -12.00
CA SER A 160 16.91 -11.15 -11.49
C SER A 160 16.58 -11.30 -10.00
N ALA A 161 15.94 -12.40 -9.62
CA ALA A 161 15.64 -12.74 -8.22
C ALA A 161 16.89 -13.09 -7.38
N THR A 162 18.09 -13.09 -7.98
CA THR A 162 19.34 -13.54 -7.37
C THR A 162 20.14 -12.46 -6.62
N SER A 163 19.76 -11.19 -6.74
CA SER A 163 20.47 -10.06 -6.12
C SER A 163 19.67 -9.40 -4.98
N GLY A 164 20.35 -8.61 -4.14
CA GLY A 164 19.72 -7.93 -3.00
C GLY A 164 18.57 -7.01 -3.44
N VAL A 165 17.37 -7.27 -2.92
CA VAL A 165 16.06 -6.76 -3.41
C VAL A 165 16.02 -5.24 -3.61
N ALA A 166 16.69 -4.47 -2.75
CA ALA A 166 16.65 -3.00 -2.78
C ALA A 166 17.84 -2.33 -3.49
N ALA A 167 18.94 -3.06 -3.75
CA ALA A 167 20.21 -2.45 -4.13
C ALA A 167 20.36 -2.15 -5.63
N GLN A 168 19.37 -2.46 -6.47
CA GLN A 168 19.54 -2.49 -7.93
C GLN A 168 18.38 -1.92 -8.74
N LEU A 169 17.35 -1.34 -8.11
CA LEU A 169 16.30 -0.67 -8.88
C LEU A 169 16.81 0.69 -9.37
N SER A 170 16.65 0.97 -10.67
CA SER A 170 16.87 2.30 -11.22
C SER A 170 15.88 3.31 -10.61
N GLN A 171 16.13 4.61 -10.79
CA GLN A 171 15.19 5.63 -10.30
C GLN A 171 13.81 5.50 -10.97
N SER A 172 13.76 5.18 -12.27
CA SER A 172 12.49 4.93 -12.95
C SER A 172 11.75 3.71 -12.38
N GLN A 173 12.48 2.64 -12.06
CA GLN A 173 11.90 1.44 -11.45
C GLN A 173 11.41 1.69 -10.02
N LEU A 174 12.09 2.57 -9.27
CA LEU A 174 11.65 3.00 -7.94
C LEU A 174 10.39 3.87 -8.03
N GLY A 175 10.28 4.73 -9.04
CA GLY A 175 9.07 5.49 -9.33
C GLY A 175 7.89 4.58 -9.68
N ASP A 176 8.10 3.64 -10.62
CA ASP A 176 7.08 2.65 -10.99
C ASP A 176 6.65 1.78 -9.80
N LEU A 177 7.59 1.38 -8.95
CA LEU A 177 7.30 0.64 -7.73
C LEU A 177 6.46 1.46 -6.76
N ALA A 178 6.83 2.74 -6.56
CA ALA A 178 6.12 3.63 -5.66
C ALA A 178 4.68 3.89 -6.15
N GLU A 179 4.51 4.21 -7.42
CA GLU A 179 3.20 4.40 -8.05
C GLU A 179 2.35 3.13 -7.99
N GLY A 180 2.95 1.96 -8.17
CA GLY A 180 2.26 0.68 -8.03
C GLY A 180 1.76 0.41 -6.59
N VAL A 181 2.45 0.94 -5.58
CA VAL A 181 2.01 0.86 -4.18
C VAL A 181 0.93 1.89 -3.87
N ILE A 182 1.13 3.14 -4.28
CA ILE A 182 0.21 4.26 -4.00
C ILE A 182 -1.15 4.04 -4.67
N ASN A 183 -1.15 3.53 -5.90
CA ASN A 183 -2.38 3.25 -6.65
C ASN A 183 -2.88 1.81 -6.46
N SER A 184 -2.38 1.10 -5.44
CA SER A 184 -2.83 -0.26 -5.16
C SER A 184 -4.26 -0.24 -4.63
N ALA A 185 -5.17 -0.95 -5.32
CA ALA A 185 -6.53 -1.12 -4.83
C ALA A 185 -6.56 -2.12 -3.66
N PHE A 186 -7.09 -1.69 -2.52
CA PHE A 186 -7.28 -2.57 -1.38
C PHE A 186 -8.64 -3.27 -1.43
N SER A 187 -8.71 -4.47 -0.86
CA SER A 187 -9.97 -5.21 -0.75
C SER A 187 -10.92 -4.55 0.26
N ARG A 188 -12.23 -4.80 0.12
CA ARG A 188 -13.25 -4.23 1.03
C ARG A 188 -13.00 -4.56 2.51
N SER A 189 -12.46 -5.74 2.80
CA SER A 189 -12.09 -6.11 4.17
C SER A 189 -10.92 -5.29 4.68
N GLN A 190 -9.85 -5.14 3.88
CA GLN A 190 -8.69 -4.31 4.24
C GLN A 190 -9.08 -2.85 4.48
N GLU A 191 -9.98 -2.33 3.67
CA GLU A 191 -10.54 -0.99 3.83
C GLU A 191 -11.34 -0.84 5.13
N SER A 192 -12.17 -1.84 5.48
CA SER A 192 -12.95 -1.84 6.72
C SER A 192 -12.04 -1.96 7.95
N ASP A 193 -11.02 -2.83 7.89
CA ASP A 193 -10.03 -2.99 8.95
C ASP A 193 -9.23 -1.69 9.16
N ALA A 194 -8.87 -0.99 8.08
CA ALA A 194 -8.18 0.30 8.15
C ALA A 194 -9.06 1.42 8.72
N ASP A 195 -10.36 1.44 8.41
CA ASP A 195 -11.32 2.36 9.06
C ASP A 195 -11.44 2.08 10.54
N ASP A 196 -11.56 0.80 10.91
CA ASP A 196 -11.69 0.39 12.30
C ASP A 196 -10.45 0.76 13.10
N PHE A 197 -9.28 0.56 12.51
CA PHE A 197 -8.02 0.99 13.06
C PHE A 197 -7.95 2.51 13.23
N SER A 198 -8.35 3.27 12.20
CA SER A 198 -8.38 4.73 12.26
C SER A 198 -9.24 5.21 13.43
N TYR A 199 -10.46 4.69 13.53
CA TYR A 199 -11.37 4.99 14.62
C TYR A 199 -10.73 4.75 16.01
N ASP A 200 -10.15 3.57 16.21
CA ASP A 200 -9.53 3.19 17.48
C ASP A 200 -8.29 4.03 17.79
N LEU A 201 -7.49 4.36 16.77
CA LEU A 201 -6.36 5.25 16.90
C LEU A 201 -6.81 6.65 17.33
N LEU A 202 -7.80 7.24 16.64
CA LEU A 202 -8.31 8.56 16.98
C LEU A 202 -8.84 8.59 18.41
N LYS A 203 -9.65 7.59 18.81
CA LYS A 203 -10.16 7.45 20.18
C LYS A 203 -9.03 7.35 21.20
N LYS A 204 -8.04 6.48 20.95
CA LYS A 204 -6.85 6.30 21.82
C LYS A 204 -6.03 7.58 21.96
N ARG A 205 -6.04 8.45 20.95
CA ARG A 205 -5.33 9.75 20.96
C ARG A 205 -6.19 10.91 21.46
N GLY A 206 -7.44 10.67 21.84
CA GLY A 206 -8.38 11.72 22.26
C GLY A 206 -8.77 12.68 21.13
N ILE A 207 -8.66 12.21 19.88
CA ILE A 207 -9.05 12.95 18.68
C ILE A 207 -10.53 12.64 18.38
N ASN A 208 -11.26 13.64 17.91
CA ASN A 208 -12.66 13.47 17.54
C ASN A 208 -12.80 12.45 16.38
N THR A 209 -13.58 11.38 16.59
CA THR A 209 -13.80 10.33 15.59
C THR A 209 -14.75 10.75 14.47
N GLN A 210 -15.48 11.86 14.65
CA GLN A 210 -16.45 12.36 13.67
C GLN A 210 -15.81 12.73 12.32
N GLY A 211 -14.55 13.15 12.32
CA GLY A 211 -13.81 13.50 11.11
C GLY A 211 -13.67 12.35 10.11
N LEU A 212 -13.66 11.10 10.58
CA LEU A 212 -13.63 9.93 9.71
C LEU A 212 -14.92 9.81 8.89
N VAL A 213 -16.08 10.00 9.53
CA VAL A 213 -17.38 9.98 8.85
C VAL A 213 -17.55 11.18 7.93
N THR A 214 -17.18 12.39 8.37
CA THR A 214 -17.36 13.57 7.51
C THR A 214 -16.40 13.58 6.33
N ALA A 215 -15.24 12.91 6.43
CA ALA A 215 -14.37 12.65 5.29
C ALA A 215 -15.05 11.75 4.24
N PHE A 216 -15.70 10.65 4.66
CA PHE A 216 -16.52 9.83 3.76
C PHE A 216 -17.61 10.64 3.07
N ASP A 217 -18.34 11.46 3.83
CA ASP A 217 -19.43 12.28 3.27
C ASP A 217 -18.91 13.29 2.25
N LYS A 218 -17.76 13.91 2.50
CA LYS A 218 -17.11 14.76 1.51
C LYS A 218 -16.83 13.98 0.23
N PHE A 219 -16.14 12.84 0.30
CA PHE A 219 -15.83 12.05 -0.89
C PHE A 219 -17.06 11.56 -1.65
N ALA A 220 -18.13 11.18 -0.94
CA ALA A 220 -19.39 10.76 -1.57
C ALA A 220 -20.06 11.87 -2.38
N THR A 221 -19.81 13.14 -2.04
CA THR A 221 -20.35 14.31 -2.76
C THR A 221 -19.42 14.84 -3.84
N MET A 222 -18.19 14.34 -3.94
CA MET A 222 -17.23 14.79 -4.95
C MET A 222 -17.53 14.15 -6.30
N ASP A 223 -17.43 14.96 -7.36
CA ASP A 223 -17.47 14.45 -8.72
C ASP A 223 -16.26 13.53 -8.97
N ALA A 224 -16.47 12.40 -9.62
CA ALA A 224 -15.51 11.29 -9.72
C ALA A 224 -14.16 11.70 -10.33
N GLY A 225 -14.11 12.82 -11.07
CA GLY A 225 -12.88 13.36 -11.65
C GLY A 225 -11.92 14.03 -10.66
N HIS A 226 -12.41 14.63 -9.56
CA HIS A 226 -11.57 15.46 -8.67
C HIS A 226 -10.86 14.66 -7.57
N ALA A 227 -11.41 13.53 -7.15
CA ALA A 227 -10.83 12.63 -6.14
C ALA A 227 -10.42 11.27 -6.74
N LYS A 228 -10.23 11.21 -8.06
CA LYS A 228 -10.09 9.95 -8.81
C LYS A 228 -9.00 9.04 -8.25
N SER A 229 -7.79 9.57 -8.02
CA SER A 229 -6.65 8.78 -7.55
C SER A 229 -6.91 8.12 -6.19
N LEU A 230 -7.48 8.85 -5.23
CA LEU A 230 -7.83 8.30 -3.92
C LEU A 230 -8.99 7.30 -4.01
N MET A 231 -10.01 7.57 -4.84
CA MET A 231 -11.16 6.67 -4.99
C MET A 231 -10.84 5.41 -5.80
N ASP A 232 -9.81 5.45 -6.65
CA ASP A 232 -9.30 4.28 -7.37
C ASP A 232 -8.63 3.29 -6.40
N SER A 233 -7.82 3.79 -5.44
CA SER A 233 -7.16 2.95 -4.43
C SER A 233 -8.05 2.60 -3.24
N HIS A 234 -8.92 3.53 -2.82
CA HIS A 234 -9.87 3.41 -1.71
C HIS A 234 -11.31 3.65 -2.18
N PRO A 235 -11.97 2.64 -2.79
CA PRO A 235 -13.33 2.81 -3.28
C PRO A 235 -14.30 3.23 -2.17
N ALA A 236 -15.01 4.33 -2.40
CA ALA A 236 -16.05 4.81 -1.49
C ALA A 236 -17.12 3.72 -1.25
N SER A 237 -17.60 3.62 -0.02
CA SER A 237 -18.62 2.67 0.38
C SER A 237 -19.58 3.30 1.39
N ALA A 238 -20.87 3.36 1.03
CA ALA A 238 -21.91 3.79 1.94
C ALA A 238 -21.97 2.90 3.20
N ASP A 239 -21.70 1.60 3.04
CA ASP A 239 -21.69 0.64 4.14
C ASP A 239 -20.54 0.92 5.13
N ARG A 240 -19.36 1.29 4.63
CA ARG A 240 -18.21 1.67 5.50
C ARG A 240 -18.49 2.95 6.26
N ALA A 241 -19.05 3.96 5.58
CA ALA A 241 -19.46 5.19 6.22
C ALA A 241 -20.54 4.95 7.29
N GLN A 242 -21.50 4.05 7.02
CA GLN A 242 -22.53 3.68 7.99
C GLN A 242 -21.96 2.93 9.18
N HIS A 243 -21.07 1.96 8.96
CA HIS A 243 -20.36 1.24 10.03
C HIS A 243 -19.65 2.21 10.98
N MET A 244 -18.95 3.22 10.45
CA MET A 244 -18.32 4.26 11.29
C MET A 244 -19.33 5.09 12.08
N ARG A 245 -20.51 5.41 11.52
CA ARG A 245 -21.58 6.10 12.25
C ARG A 245 -22.11 5.26 13.40
N ASP A 246 -22.28 3.96 13.18
CA ASP A 246 -22.79 3.03 14.18
C ASP A 246 -21.81 2.92 15.35
N ARG A 247 -20.50 2.78 15.07
CA ARG A 247 -19.44 2.80 16.10
C ARG A 247 -19.44 4.10 16.93
N ILE A 248 -19.56 5.26 16.29
CA ILE A 248 -19.67 6.56 16.99
C ILE A 248 -20.91 6.59 17.90
N ALA A 249 -22.04 6.05 17.44
CA ALA A 249 -23.28 6.04 18.20
C ALA A 249 -23.23 5.07 19.41
N GLU A 250 -22.54 3.95 19.27
CA GLU A 250 -22.31 2.98 20.34
C GLU A 250 -21.43 3.54 21.45
N ASP A 251 -20.36 4.26 21.12
CA ASP A 251 -19.46 4.87 22.11
C ASP A 251 -20.07 6.03 22.91
N LYS A 252 -21.21 6.57 22.46
CA LYS A 252 -21.97 7.62 23.17
C LYS A 252 -22.95 7.07 24.20
N LYS A 253 -23.17 5.76 24.23
CA LYS A 253 -24.05 5.08 25.20
C LYS A 253 -23.28 4.71 26.46
#